data_AF-A0A939FNB6-F1
#
_entry.id   AF-A0A939FNB6-F1
#
_cell.length_a   1.000
_cell.length_b   1.000
_cell.length_c   1.000
_cell.angle_alpha   90.00
_cell.angle_beta   90.00
_cell.angle_gamma   90.00
#
_symmetry.space_group_name_H-M   'P 1'
#
loop_
_entity.id
_entity.type
_entity.pdbx_description
1 polymer ?
#
loop_
_entity_poly.entity_id
_entity_poly.type
_entity_poly.pdbx_seq_one_letter_code
_entity_poly.pdbx_strand_id
1 'polypeptide(L)'
;MTGPVFQAGVVHNVTLNYQTGPVATPASLTGQVPAAGALGAKVPRTREELTKTREAMPNLWEYLLLAGELCVGLKGLESKRFDYNLGHRDSGRVLLDEDGATAHLVGAFSEMQQIVSGAERWLSQDAQHKALGPPGTPGDPELIGHLAGRLLGVYESLIDWAVDLRSERPPAHMLRLFELASLYPRASIKGFESFVETLVEETDRASAALARQDGGVATITVTYVMTIDPDVTKQFEKEKRNVRKGRKGAAWF
;
A
#
# COMPACT_ATOMS: atom_id res chain seq x y z
N MET A 1 32.48 3.73 7.56
CA MET A 1 31.38 3.33 6.67
C MET A 1 30.09 3.96 7.17
N THR A 2 29.70 5.05 6.52
CA THR A 2 28.43 5.74 6.67
C THR A 2 27.34 4.84 6.11
N GLY A 3 26.53 4.24 6.99
CA GLY A 3 25.35 3.49 6.57
C GLY A 3 24.28 4.42 5.98
N PRO A 4 23.30 3.90 5.23
CA PRO A 4 22.28 4.71 4.58
C PRO A 4 21.54 5.55 5.63
N VAL A 5 21.52 6.87 5.38
CA VAL A 5 20.71 7.83 6.13
C VAL A 5 19.30 7.69 5.56
N PHE A 6 18.40 7.04 6.30
CA PHE A 6 16.99 6.98 5.94
C PHE A 6 16.35 8.32 6.34
N GLN A 7 16.08 9.18 5.35
CA GLN A 7 15.21 10.33 5.57
C GLN A 7 13.77 9.83 5.68
N ALA A 8 13.19 10.00 6.87
CA ALA A 8 11.76 9.90 7.07
C ALA A 8 11.08 11.07 6.35
N GLY A 9 10.07 10.76 5.54
CA GLY A 9 9.19 11.75 4.93
C GLY A 9 9.13 11.64 3.41
N VAL A 10 8.37 10.69 2.91
CA VAL A 10 7.75 10.85 1.59
C VAL A 10 6.24 10.94 1.82
N VAL A 11 5.73 12.16 1.76
CA VAL A 11 4.30 12.46 1.71
C VAL A 11 3.91 12.38 0.24
N HIS A 12 3.26 11.29 -0.15
CA HIS A 12 2.67 11.19 -1.49
C HIS A 12 1.23 11.72 -1.44
N ASN A 13 0.99 12.88 -2.06
CA ASN A 13 -0.36 13.37 -2.30
C ASN A 13 -1.00 12.49 -3.38
N VAL A 14 -2.16 11.88 -3.14
CA VAL A 14 -3.04 11.44 -4.23
C VAL A 14 -4.28 12.33 -4.28
N THR A 15 -4.40 13.05 -5.40
CA THR A 15 -5.51 13.94 -5.71
C THR A 15 -6.29 13.30 -6.85
N LEU A 16 -7.54 12.89 -6.64
CA LEU A 16 -8.41 12.40 -7.71
C LEU A 16 -9.45 13.47 -8.03
N ASN A 17 -9.28 14.13 -9.18
CA ASN A 17 -10.23 15.11 -9.69
C ASN A 17 -11.25 14.42 -10.60
N TYR A 18 -12.52 14.46 -10.23
CA TYR A 18 -13.65 14.04 -11.07
C TYR A 18 -14.57 15.26 -11.28
N GLN A 19 -14.87 15.59 -12.54
CA GLN A 19 -15.86 16.62 -12.89
C GLN A 19 -17.05 15.99 -13.59
N THR A 20 -18.25 16.18 -13.04
CA THR A 20 -19.52 16.00 -13.76
C THR A 20 -20.40 17.24 -13.58
N GLY A 21 -20.43 18.11 -14.58
CA GLY A 21 -21.32 19.28 -14.66
C GLY A 21 -20.81 20.32 -15.68
N PRO A 22 -21.69 21.04 -16.41
CA PRO A 22 -21.32 21.70 -17.66
C PRO A 22 -20.80 23.12 -17.46
N VAL A 23 -19.81 23.52 -18.27
CA VAL A 23 -19.71 24.92 -18.76
C VAL A 23 -19.29 24.92 -20.22
N ALA A 24 -20.26 24.79 -21.13
CA ALA A 24 -20.32 25.48 -22.42
C ALA A 24 -21.58 25.07 -23.20
N THR A 25 -22.28 26.06 -23.76
CA THR A 25 -23.35 25.90 -24.77
C THR A 25 -22.93 26.67 -26.02
N PRO A 26 -23.28 26.26 -27.26
CA PRO A 26 -23.27 24.92 -27.84
C PRO A 26 -22.27 24.82 -29.00
N ALA A 27 -21.53 23.71 -29.09
CA ALA A 27 -21.09 23.20 -30.37
C ALA A 27 -21.58 21.75 -30.44
N SER A 28 -22.49 21.50 -31.38
CA SER A 28 -23.10 20.20 -31.60
C SER A 28 -22.03 19.12 -31.78
N LEU A 29 -21.86 18.29 -30.76
CA LEU A 29 -21.18 17.01 -30.88
C LEU A 29 -22.21 15.96 -30.52
N THR A 30 -22.76 15.34 -31.57
CA THR A 30 -23.49 14.07 -31.54
C THR A 30 -22.53 12.98 -31.05
N GLY A 31 -22.26 12.95 -29.75
CA GLY A 31 -21.66 11.83 -29.05
C GLY A 31 -22.71 11.29 -28.10
N GLN A 32 -23.03 10.00 -28.22
CA GLN A 32 -23.93 9.31 -27.30
C GLN A 32 -23.53 9.61 -25.84
N VAL A 33 -24.44 10.22 -25.09
CA VAL A 33 -24.39 10.25 -23.63
C VAL A 33 -24.37 8.78 -23.18
N PRO A 34 -23.37 8.32 -22.40
CA PRO A 34 -23.38 6.97 -21.86
C PRO A 34 -24.69 6.75 -21.11
N ALA A 35 -25.29 5.57 -21.27
CA ALA A 35 -26.51 5.20 -20.55
C ALA A 35 -26.33 5.53 -19.05
N ALA A 36 -27.30 6.22 -18.46
CA ALA A 36 -27.23 6.64 -17.06
C ALA A 36 -27.06 5.39 -16.16
N GLY A 37 -25.82 5.10 -15.77
CA GLY A 37 -25.50 3.99 -14.88
C GLY A 37 -26.25 4.16 -13.55
N ALA A 38 -26.48 3.05 -12.84
CA ALA A 38 -27.16 3.10 -11.54
C ALA A 38 -26.44 4.07 -10.60
N LEU A 39 -27.18 5.01 -10.03
CA LEU A 39 -26.68 6.00 -9.08
C LEU A 39 -26.66 5.42 -7.66
N GLY A 40 -25.73 5.89 -6.83
CA GLY A 40 -25.67 5.52 -5.41
C GLY A 40 -25.18 4.09 -5.15
N ALA A 41 -24.55 3.45 -6.14
CA ALA A 41 -23.90 2.16 -5.96
C ALA A 41 -22.85 2.22 -4.86
N LYS A 42 -22.78 1.19 -4.02
CA LYS A 42 -21.77 1.09 -2.96
C LYS A 42 -20.55 0.35 -3.47
N VAL A 43 -19.40 0.67 -2.89
CA VAL A 43 -18.16 -0.07 -3.14
C VAL A 43 -18.44 -1.55 -2.80
N PRO A 44 -18.00 -2.51 -3.64
CA PRO A 44 -18.12 -3.93 -3.34
C PRO A 44 -17.40 -4.35 -2.05
N ARG A 45 -17.95 -5.34 -1.36
CA ARG A 45 -17.39 -5.98 -0.15
C ARG A 45 -17.18 -7.48 -0.31
N THR A 46 -17.66 -8.06 -1.41
CA THR A 46 -17.54 -9.47 -1.76
C THR A 46 -17.13 -9.66 -3.24
N ARG A 47 -16.67 -10.86 -3.59
CA ARG A 47 -16.33 -11.23 -4.98
C ARG A 47 -17.56 -11.19 -5.91
N GLU A 48 -18.72 -11.58 -5.41
CA GLU A 48 -19.97 -11.52 -6.17
C GLU A 48 -20.37 -10.08 -6.50
N GLU A 49 -20.25 -9.17 -5.52
CA GLU A 49 -20.50 -7.74 -5.74
C GLU A 49 -19.50 -7.12 -6.72
N LEU A 50 -18.24 -7.55 -6.71
CA LEU A 50 -17.24 -7.13 -7.69
C LEU A 50 -17.65 -7.51 -9.12
N THR A 51 -18.10 -8.75 -9.32
CA THR A 51 -18.63 -9.21 -10.61
C THR A 51 -19.80 -8.34 -11.05
N LYS A 52 -20.76 -8.08 -10.15
CA LYS A 52 -21.92 -7.21 -10.43
C LYS A 52 -21.49 -5.79 -10.82
N THR A 53 -20.52 -5.19 -10.14
CA THR A 53 -20.02 -3.86 -10.49
C THR A 53 -19.32 -3.84 -11.84
N ARG A 54 -18.56 -4.90 -12.17
CA ARG A 54 -17.87 -5.03 -13.46
C ARG A 54 -18.86 -5.17 -14.62
N GLU A 55 -19.96 -5.89 -14.42
CA GLU A 55 -21.01 -6.07 -15.42
C GLU A 55 -21.89 -4.83 -15.58
N ALA A 56 -22.31 -4.24 -14.46
CA ALA A 56 -23.28 -3.14 -14.46
C ALA A 56 -22.64 -1.77 -14.77
N MET A 57 -21.33 -1.62 -14.55
CA MET A 57 -20.57 -0.38 -14.70
C MET A 57 -21.39 0.87 -14.28
N PRO A 58 -21.81 0.94 -13.00
CA PRO A 58 -22.58 2.08 -12.49
C PRO A 58 -21.81 3.40 -12.61
N ASN A 59 -22.44 4.52 -12.28
CA ASN A 59 -21.68 5.76 -12.16
C ASN A 59 -20.55 5.59 -11.15
N LEU A 60 -19.36 6.11 -11.46
CA LEU A 60 -18.15 5.97 -10.65
C LEU A 60 -17.60 4.52 -10.60
N TRP A 61 -17.96 3.64 -11.55
CA TRP A 61 -17.60 2.22 -11.50
C TRP A 61 -16.09 1.97 -11.42
N GLU A 62 -15.25 2.79 -12.05
CA GLU A 62 -13.79 2.60 -12.03
C GLU A 62 -13.24 2.65 -10.60
N TYR A 63 -13.71 3.64 -9.82
CA TYR A 63 -13.29 3.82 -8.43
C TYR A 63 -13.99 2.85 -7.49
N LEU A 64 -15.27 2.53 -7.74
CA LEU A 64 -15.99 1.48 -7.02
C LEU A 64 -15.27 0.14 -7.17
N LEU A 65 -14.82 -0.19 -8.38
CA LEU A 65 -14.09 -1.41 -8.67
C LEU A 65 -12.72 -1.41 -8.02
N LEU A 66 -11.93 -0.34 -8.15
CA LEU A 66 -10.61 -0.23 -7.50
C LEU A 66 -10.70 -0.38 -5.97
N ALA A 67 -11.59 0.39 -5.33
CA ALA A 67 -11.81 0.34 -3.89
C ALA A 67 -12.32 -1.04 -3.45
N GLY A 68 -13.19 -1.66 -4.24
CA GLY A 68 -13.73 -3.00 -3.99
C GLY A 68 -12.66 -4.08 -4.09
N GLU A 69 -11.83 -4.08 -5.14
CA GLU A 69 -10.76 -5.07 -5.34
C GLU A 69 -9.75 -4.99 -4.19
N LEU A 70 -9.38 -3.78 -3.75
CA LEU A 70 -8.51 -3.57 -2.59
C LEU A 70 -9.19 -4.03 -1.28
N CYS A 71 -10.46 -3.69 -1.05
CA CYS A 71 -11.19 -4.09 0.15
C CYS A 71 -11.33 -5.61 0.28
N VAL A 72 -11.77 -6.27 -0.80
CA VAL A 72 -11.93 -7.73 -0.84
C VAL A 72 -10.58 -8.43 -0.76
N GLY A 73 -9.57 -7.93 -1.46
CA GLY A 73 -8.23 -8.48 -1.43
C GLY A 73 -7.58 -8.38 -0.06
N LEU A 74 -7.72 -7.23 0.62
CA LEU A 74 -7.17 -7.03 1.97
C LEU A 74 -7.80 -7.99 2.99
N LYS A 75 -9.12 -8.23 2.90
CA LYS A 75 -9.78 -9.28 3.71
C LYS A 75 -9.22 -10.68 3.42
N GLY A 76 -8.87 -10.96 2.16
CA GLY A 76 -8.22 -12.22 1.78
C GLY A 76 -6.86 -12.44 2.44
N LEU A 77 -6.18 -11.37 2.87
CA LEU A 77 -4.87 -11.41 3.54
C LEU A 77 -4.98 -11.38 5.08
N GLU A 78 -6.19 -11.46 5.63
CA GLU A 78 -6.43 -11.30 7.06
C GLU A 78 -5.71 -12.36 7.92
N SER A 79 -5.67 -13.63 7.49
CA SER A 79 -4.94 -14.68 8.20
C SER A 79 -3.45 -14.35 8.31
N LYS A 80 -2.82 -13.99 7.18
CA LYS A 80 -1.40 -13.61 7.13
C LYS A 80 -1.12 -12.39 8.02
N ARG A 81 -2.02 -11.40 8.00
CA ARG A 81 -1.96 -10.23 8.88
C ARG A 81 -2.05 -10.62 10.36
N PHE A 82 -2.94 -11.55 10.73
CA PHE A 82 -3.05 -12.04 12.11
C PHE A 82 -1.77 -12.72 12.57
N ASP A 83 -1.21 -13.61 11.76
CA ASP A 83 0.04 -14.31 12.07
C ASP A 83 1.19 -13.32 12.30
N TYR A 84 1.33 -12.33 11.40
CA TYR A 84 2.30 -11.25 11.54
C TYR A 84 2.16 -10.49 12.87
N ASN A 85 0.93 -10.14 13.24
CA ASN A 85 0.62 -9.40 14.47
C ASN A 85 0.86 -10.23 15.74
N LEU A 86 0.64 -11.55 15.68
CA LEU A 86 0.91 -12.49 16.77
C LEU A 86 2.40 -12.79 16.95
N GLY A 87 3.26 -12.26 16.09
CA GLY A 87 4.70 -12.50 16.19
C GLY A 87 5.15 -13.80 15.56
N HIS A 88 4.35 -14.37 14.63
CA HIS A 88 4.69 -15.60 13.92
C HIS A 88 6.11 -15.53 13.32
N ARG A 89 6.76 -16.69 13.31
CA ARG A 89 8.10 -16.90 12.76
C ARG A 89 8.09 -18.19 11.94
N ASP A 90 8.70 -18.13 10.78
CA ASP A 90 8.95 -19.26 9.91
C ASP A 90 10.34 -19.88 10.18
N SER A 91 10.75 -20.81 9.32
CA SER A 91 12.08 -21.42 9.38
C SER A 91 13.15 -20.50 8.81
N GLY A 92 13.59 -19.52 9.60
CA GLY A 92 14.69 -18.64 9.20
C GLY A 92 16.04 -19.35 9.15
N ARG A 93 16.97 -18.77 8.39
CA ARG A 93 18.35 -19.23 8.22
C ARG A 93 19.15 -19.03 9.50
N VAL A 94 20.15 -19.90 9.68
CA VAL A 94 21.20 -19.67 10.67
C VAL A 94 22.25 -18.78 10.03
N LEU A 95 22.56 -17.65 10.67
CA LEU A 95 23.65 -16.76 10.27
C LEU A 95 24.82 -17.04 11.23
N LEU A 96 25.90 -17.60 10.67
CA LEU A 96 26.97 -18.22 11.45
C LEU A 96 27.87 -17.19 12.15
N ASP A 97 28.04 -16.02 11.55
CA ASP A 97 28.93 -14.98 12.04
C ASP A 97 28.31 -13.58 11.89
N GLU A 98 28.95 -12.60 12.52
CA GLU A 98 28.49 -11.20 12.55
C GLU A 98 28.56 -10.54 11.17
N ASP A 99 29.56 -10.88 10.34
CA ASP A 99 29.74 -10.27 9.03
C ASP A 99 28.65 -10.74 8.06
N GLY A 100 28.34 -12.03 8.05
CA GLY A 100 27.24 -12.64 7.31
C GLY A 100 25.88 -12.13 7.78
N ALA A 101 25.69 -11.98 9.11
CA ALA A 101 24.46 -11.39 9.65
C ALA A 101 24.29 -9.93 9.26
N THR A 102 25.38 -9.15 9.29
CA THR A 102 25.37 -7.73 8.87
C THR A 102 25.09 -7.60 7.38
N ALA A 103 25.75 -8.40 6.54
CA ALA A 103 25.53 -8.41 5.10
C ALA A 103 24.08 -8.78 4.76
N HIS A 104 23.53 -9.79 5.44
CA HIS A 104 22.13 -10.17 5.25
C HIS A 104 21.16 -9.05 5.66
N LEU A 105 21.38 -8.42 6.82
CA LEU A 105 20.56 -7.29 7.27
C LEU A 105 20.59 -6.10 6.29
N VAL A 106 21.75 -5.80 5.69
CA VAL A 106 21.87 -4.79 4.63
C VAL A 106 21.06 -5.19 3.39
N GLY A 107 21.16 -6.44 2.97
CA GLY A 107 20.37 -6.99 1.86
C GLY A 107 18.86 -6.88 2.10
N ALA A 108 18.42 -7.21 3.31
CA ALA A 108 17.01 -7.08 3.70
C ALA A 108 16.52 -5.63 3.59
N PHE A 109 17.30 -4.64 4.04
CA PHE A 109 16.90 -3.23 3.86
C PHE A 109 16.83 -2.81 2.39
N SER A 110 17.73 -3.32 1.53
CA SER A 110 17.64 -3.07 0.09
C SER A 110 16.38 -3.68 -0.53
N GLU A 111 15.98 -4.88 -0.10
CA GLU A 111 14.73 -5.51 -0.52
C GLU A 111 13.50 -4.69 -0.10
N MET A 112 13.45 -4.23 1.15
CA MET A 112 12.37 -3.36 1.63
C MET A 112 12.25 -2.09 0.78
N GLN A 113 13.38 -1.49 0.40
CA GLN A 113 13.38 -0.32 -0.50
C GLN A 113 12.78 -0.65 -1.87
N GLN A 114 13.08 -1.83 -2.44
CA GLN A 114 12.47 -2.25 -3.71
C GLN A 114 10.96 -2.45 -3.60
N ILE A 115 10.48 -3.02 -2.49
CA ILE A 115 9.04 -3.17 -2.21
C ILE A 115 8.37 -1.81 -2.18
N VAL A 116 8.96 -0.84 -1.46
CA VAL A 116 8.43 0.54 -1.36
C VAL A 116 8.42 1.24 -2.72
N SER A 117 9.51 1.18 -3.49
CA SER A 117 9.56 1.76 -4.84
C SER A 117 8.57 1.09 -5.82
N GLY A 118 8.22 -0.16 -5.57
CA GLY A 118 7.14 -0.85 -6.29
C GLY A 118 5.80 -0.13 -6.13
N ALA A 119 5.46 0.29 -4.92
CA ALA A 119 4.22 1.01 -4.63
C ALA A 119 4.11 2.32 -5.41
N GLU A 120 5.20 3.10 -5.46
CA GLU A 120 5.26 4.39 -6.15
C GLU A 120 4.97 4.25 -7.65
N ARG A 121 5.49 3.18 -8.27
CA ARG A 121 5.23 2.90 -9.68
C ARG A 121 3.74 2.68 -9.94
N TRP A 122 3.08 1.90 -9.11
CA TRP A 122 1.67 1.55 -9.29
C TRP A 122 0.73 2.71 -8.94
N LEU A 123 1.13 3.59 -8.02
CA LEU A 123 0.38 4.81 -7.70
C LEU A 123 0.73 6.00 -8.60
N SER A 124 1.65 5.84 -9.55
CA SER A 124 1.98 6.90 -10.50
C SER A 124 0.77 7.31 -11.34
N GLN A 125 0.74 8.58 -11.75
CA GLN A 125 -0.33 9.09 -12.60
C GLN A 125 -0.48 8.29 -13.91
N ASP A 126 0.63 7.84 -14.51
CA ASP A 126 0.61 7.03 -15.72
C ASP A 126 -0.07 5.67 -15.50
N ALA A 127 0.26 4.98 -14.39
CA ALA A 127 -0.39 3.72 -14.05
C ALA A 127 -1.89 3.91 -13.77
N GLN A 128 -2.26 4.98 -13.05
CA GLN A 128 -3.65 5.31 -12.78
C GLN A 128 -4.42 5.65 -14.06
N HIS A 129 -3.88 6.49 -14.95
CA HIS A 129 -4.53 6.82 -16.22
C HIS A 129 -4.70 5.60 -17.14
N LYS A 130 -3.74 4.67 -17.14
CA LYS A 130 -3.85 3.43 -17.92
C LYS A 130 -4.98 2.52 -17.42
N ALA A 131 -5.20 2.47 -16.10
CA ALA A 131 -6.22 1.62 -15.50
C ALA A 131 -7.59 2.31 -15.45
N LEU A 132 -7.68 3.50 -14.86
CA LEU A 132 -8.92 4.24 -14.61
C LEU A 132 -9.39 5.08 -15.81
N GLY A 133 -8.52 5.26 -16.81
CA GLY A 133 -8.75 6.20 -17.90
C GLY A 133 -8.47 7.66 -17.49
N PRO A 134 -8.03 8.52 -18.43
CA PRO A 134 -8.03 9.96 -18.21
C PRO A 134 -9.48 10.51 -18.15
N PRO A 135 -9.69 11.73 -17.63
CA PRO A 135 -11.02 12.33 -17.58
C PRO A 135 -11.75 12.28 -18.94
N GLY A 136 -12.98 11.74 -18.93
CA GLY A 136 -13.81 11.59 -20.13
C GLY A 136 -13.51 10.36 -20.99
N THR A 137 -12.52 9.54 -20.63
CA THR A 137 -12.23 8.25 -21.27
C THR A 137 -12.51 7.13 -20.27
N PRO A 138 -13.32 6.11 -20.62
CA PRO A 138 -13.57 4.97 -19.75
C PRO A 138 -12.27 4.24 -19.37
N GLY A 139 -12.21 3.75 -18.13
CA GLY A 139 -11.14 2.86 -17.68
C GLY A 139 -11.26 1.44 -18.23
N ASP A 140 -10.28 0.61 -17.88
CA ASP A 140 -10.22 -0.81 -18.22
C ASP A 140 -10.38 -1.66 -16.94
N PRO A 141 -11.43 -2.49 -16.84
CA PRO A 141 -11.71 -3.28 -15.65
C PRO A 141 -10.63 -4.31 -15.31
N GLU A 142 -9.95 -4.86 -16.32
CA GLU A 142 -8.86 -5.82 -16.12
C GLU A 142 -7.61 -5.13 -15.59
N LEU A 143 -7.28 -3.95 -16.14
CA LEU A 143 -6.15 -3.15 -15.66
C LEU A 143 -6.39 -2.59 -14.26
N ILE A 144 -7.63 -2.24 -13.92
CA ILE A 144 -8.00 -1.85 -12.54
C ILE A 144 -7.77 -3.01 -11.57
N GLY A 145 -8.24 -4.22 -11.91
CA GLY A 145 -7.98 -5.42 -11.12
C GLY A 145 -6.49 -5.71 -10.99
N HIS A 146 -5.72 -5.57 -12.08
CA HIS A 146 -4.27 -5.73 -12.06
C HIS A 146 -3.59 -4.72 -11.13
N LEU A 147 -3.96 -3.44 -11.23
CA LEU A 147 -3.44 -2.37 -10.39
C LEU A 147 -3.69 -2.66 -8.90
N ALA A 148 -4.93 -3.02 -8.54
CA ALA A 148 -5.28 -3.39 -7.17
C ALA A 148 -4.45 -4.59 -6.68
N GLY A 149 -4.31 -5.63 -7.51
CA GLY A 149 -3.50 -6.80 -7.19
C GLY A 149 -2.02 -6.46 -6.95
N ARG A 150 -1.46 -5.52 -7.71
CA ARG A 150 -0.07 -5.07 -7.51
C ARG A 150 0.11 -4.29 -6.22
N LEU A 151 -0.85 -3.46 -5.83
CA LEU A 151 -0.83 -2.75 -4.55
C LEU A 151 -0.97 -3.70 -3.36
N LEU A 152 -1.85 -4.70 -3.46
CA LEU A 152 -1.98 -5.76 -2.46
C LEU A 152 -0.69 -6.58 -2.33
N GLY A 153 -0.01 -6.84 -3.45
CA GLY A 153 1.29 -7.52 -3.45
C GLY A 153 2.37 -6.74 -2.69
N VAL A 154 2.36 -5.39 -2.74
CA VAL A 154 3.25 -4.56 -1.90
C VAL A 154 2.93 -4.77 -0.42
N TYR A 155 1.65 -4.70 -0.04
CA TYR A 155 1.22 -4.92 1.35
C TYR A 155 1.65 -6.30 1.87
N GLU A 156 1.42 -7.35 1.07
CA GLU A 156 1.82 -8.72 1.38
C GLU A 156 3.35 -8.83 1.51
N SER A 157 4.11 -8.25 0.59
CA SER A 157 5.58 -8.30 0.61
C SER A 157 6.16 -7.59 1.84
N LEU A 158 5.52 -6.51 2.33
CA LEU A 158 5.94 -5.85 3.57
C LEU A 158 5.74 -6.75 4.80
N ILE A 159 4.68 -7.55 4.82
CA ILE A 159 4.43 -8.53 5.88
C ILE A 159 5.46 -9.66 5.79
N ASP A 160 5.63 -10.24 4.61
CA ASP A 160 6.53 -11.38 4.39
C ASP A 160 7.97 -10.99 4.76
N TRP A 161 8.43 -9.82 4.31
CA TRP A 161 9.73 -9.27 4.68
C TRP A 161 9.94 -9.17 6.19
N ALA A 162 8.91 -8.74 6.93
CA ALA A 162 8.99 -8.60 8.38
C ALA A 162 9.05 -9.96 9.09
N VAL A 163 8.26 -10.93 8.62
CA VAL A 163 8.24 -12.29 9.16
C VAL A 163 9.57 -12.97 8.86
N ASP A 164 10.08 -12.89 7.64
CA ASP A 164 11.35 -13.47 7.22
C ASP A 164 12.49 -12.94 8.09
N LEU A 165 12.62 -11.61 8.20
CA LEU A 165 13.70 -11.00 8.97
C LEU A 165 13.63 -11.32 10.46
N ARG A 166 12.42 -11.45 11.02
CA ARG A 166 12.21 -11.88 12.41
C ARG A 166 12.54 -13.36 12.60
N SER A 167 12.40 -14.18 11.56
CA SER A 167 12.61 -15.62 11.62
C SER A 167 14.09 -16.00 11.63
N GLU A 168 14.95 -15.09 11.16
CA GLU A 168 16.39 -15.33 11.11
C GLU A 168 17.02 -15.59 12.48
N ARG A 169 18.06 -16.43 12.47
CA ARG A 169 18.79 -16.87 13.66
C ARG A 169 20.23 -16.33 13.63
N PRO A 170 20.43 -15.03 13.93
CA PRO A 170 21.75 -14.43 14.00
C PRO A 170 22.49 -14.80 15.30
N PRO A 171 23.78 -14.46 15.42
CA PRO A 171 24.49 -14.53 16.70
C PRO A 171 23.71 -13.83 17.81
N ALA A 172 23.76 -14.37 19.03
CA ALA A 172 22.89 -13.94 20.14
C ALA A 172 22.96 -12.44 20.43
N HIS A 173 24.14 -11.81 20.29
CA HIS A 173 24.33 -10.38 20.51
C HIS A 173 23.70 -9.49 19.42
N MET A 174 23.31 -10.06 18.28
CA MET A 174 22.65 -9.36 17.17
C MET A 174 21.13 -9.63 17.10
N LEU A 175 20.60 -10.56 17.90
CA LEU A 175 19.19 -10.95 17.86
C LEU A 175 18.26 -9.74 17.99
N ARG A 176 18.55 -8.85 18.94
CA ARG A 176 17.75 -7.64 19.17
C ARG A 176 17.76 -6.70 17.97
N LEU A 177 18.87 -6.64 17.23
CA LEU A 177 19.00 -5.80 16.05
C LEU A 177 18.06 -6.28 14.93
N PHE A 178 17.98 -7.59 14.72
CA PHE A 178 17.07 -8.21 13.75
C PHE A 178 15.60 -8.03 14.15
N GLU A 179 15.27 -8.22 15.43
CA GLU A 179 13.92 -7.96 15.94
C GLU A 179 13.48 -6.52 15.67
N LEU A 180 14.34 -5.54 15.97
CA LEU A 180 14.05 -4.12 15.71
C LEU A 180 13.91 -3.82 14.22
N ALA A 181 14.75 -4.43 13.37
CA ALA A 181 14.66 -4.28 11.93
C ALA A 181 13.33 -4.80 11.38
N SER A 182 12.84 -5.94 11.89
CA SER A 182 11.53 -6.51 11.48
C SER A 182 10.34 -5.60 11.77
N LEU A 183 10.49 -4.56 12.60
CA LEU A 183 9.43 -3.61 12.93
C LEU A 183 9.35 -2.42 11.97
N TYR A 184 10.32 -2.24 11.06
CA TYR A 184 10.35 -1.12 10.12
C TYR A 184 9.07 -0.97 9.27
N PRO A 185 8.50 -2.04 8.66
CA PRO A 185 7.34 -1.89 7.81
C PRO A 185 6.03 -1.68 8.58
N ARG A 186 6.04 -1.78 9.92
CA ARG A 186 4.82 -1.75 10.74
C ARG A 186 3.94 -0.54 10.47
N ALA A 187 4.53 0.65 10.36
CA ALA A 187 3.77 1.86 10.10
C ALA A 187 3.26 1.94 8.65
N SER A 188 4.04 1.48 7.67
CA SER A 188 3.59 1.36 6.27
C SER A 188 2.46 0.34 6.06
N ILE A 189 2.50 -0.79 6.76
CA ILE A 189 1.42 -1.80 6.74
C ILE A 189 0.11 -1.16 7.24
N LYS A 190 0.16 -0.46 8.38
CA LYS A 190 -1.00 0.29 8.89
C LYS A 190 -1.46 1.40 7.96
N GLY A 191 -0.52 2.13 7.37
CA GLY A 191 -0.82 3.18 6.39
C GLY A 191 -1.58 2.65 5.17
N PHE A 192 -1.28 1.41 4.75
CA PHE A 192 -2.00 0.76 3.64
C PHE A 192 -3.42 0.38 4.04
N GLU A 193 -3.59 -0.17 5.24
CA GLU A 193 -4.92 -0.49 5.79
C GLU A 193 -5.81 0.75 5.85
N SER A 194 -5.29 1.85 6.42
CA SER A 194 -6.00 3.13 6.49
C SER A 194 -6.26 3.75 5.11
N PHE A 195 -5.34 3.58 4.15
CA PHE A 195 -5.53 4.02 2.77
C PHE A 195 -6.73 3.31 2.13
N VAL A 196 -6.82 1.98 2.25
CA VAL A 196 -7.94 1.20 1.69
C VAL A 196 -9.26 1.58 2.36
N GLU A 197 -9.28 1.70 3.69
CA GLU A 197 -10.45 2.13 4.45
C GLU A 197 -10.95 3.50 3.99
N THR A 198 -10.05 4.48 3.92
CA THR A 198 -10.39 5.85 3.48
C THR A 198 -10.88 5.85 2.03
N LEU A 199 -10.23 5.10 1.13
CA LEU A 199 -10.66 5.02 -0.27
C LEU A 199 -12.08 4.47 -0.40
N VAL A 200 -12.42 3.43 0.39
CA VAL A 200 -13.77 2.86 0.43
C VAL A 200 -14.78 3.90 0.90
N GLU A 201 -14.49 4.59 2.01
CA GLU A 201 -15.39 5.59 2.59
C GLU A 201 -15.63 6.80 1.66
N GLU A 202 -14.57 7.35 1.08
CA GLU A 202 -14.65 8.49 0.16
C GLU A 202 -15.40 8.12 -1.12
N THR A 203 -15.18 6.92 -1.65
CA THR A 203 -15.88 6.45 -2.85
C THR A 203 -17.37 6.23 -2.58
N ASP A 204 -17.72 5.63 -1.43
CA ASP A 204 -19.12 5.47 -1.02
C ASP A 204 -19.83 6.81 -0.79
N ARG A 205 -19.10 7.81 -0.29
CA ARG A 205 -19.61 9.18 -0.10
C ARG A 205 -19.81 9.90 -1.42
N ALA A 206 -18.85 9.78 -2.34
CA ALA A 206 -18.92 10.35 -3.69
C ALA A 206 -20.11 9.78 -4.47
N SER A 207 -20.27 8.46 -4.46
CA SER A 207 -21.40 7.80 -5.11
C SER A 207 -22.75 8.24 -4.53
N ALA A 208 -22.87 8.34 -3.20
CA ALA A 208 -24.07 8.83 -2.55
C ALA A 208 -24.36 10.31 -2.87
N ALA A 209 -23.34 11.15 -3.00
CA ALA A 209 -23.49 12.54 -3.40
C ALA A 209 -24.03 12.65 -4.84
N LEU A 210 -23.48 11.88 -5.77
CA LEU A 210 -23.97 11.84 -7.16
C LEU A 210 -25.43 11.39 -7.24
N ALA A 211 -25.86 10.48 -6.37
CA ALA A 211 -27.24 10.01 -6.33
C ALA A 211 -28.26 11.08 -5.95
N ARG A 212 -27.84 12.15 -5.25
CA ARG A 212 -28.74 13.27 -4.91
C ARG A 212 -29.11 14.13 -6.12
N GLN A 213 -28.33 14.05 -7.21
CA GLN A 213 -28.55 14.79 -8.46
C GLN A 213 -28.73 16.31 -8.24
N ASP A 214 -28.09 16.87 -7.21
CA ASP A 214 -28.16 18.29 -6.84
C ASP A 214 -27.17 19.18 -7.62
N GLY A 215 -26.46 18.60 -8.60
CA GLY A 215 -25.42 19.27 -9.36
C GLY A 215 -24.08 19.41 -8.62
N GLY A 216 -23.93 18.77 -7.45
CA GLY A 216 -22.69 18.76 -6.71
C GLY A 216 -21.56 18.03 -7.43
N VAL A 217 -20.34 18.54 -7.27
CA VAL A 217 -19.11 17.85 -7.71
C VAL A 217 -18.67 16.88 -6.62
N ALA A 218 -18.49 15.62 -6.97
CA ALA A 218 -17.90 14.63 -6.08
C ALA A 218 -16.39 14.55 -6.32
N THR A 219 -15.60 14.82 -5.27
CA THR A 219 -14.14 14.71 -5.29
C THR A 219 -13.71 13.59 -4.36
N ILE A 220 -12.79 12.74 -4.81
CA ILE A 220 -12.20 11.67 -4.01
C ILE A 220 -10.74 12.04 -3.78
N THR A 221 -10.34 12.29 -2.55
CA THR A 221 -8.93 12.58 -2.23
C THR A 221 -8.50 11.62 -1.15
N VAL A 222 -7.49 10.81 -1.46
CA VAL A 222 -7.01 9.77 -0.54
C VAL A 222 -5.49 9.82 -0.55
N THR A 223 -4.87 9.70 0.60
CA THR A 223 -3.41 9.74 0.73
C THR A 223 -2.92 8.38 1.20
N TYR A 224 -2.00 7.77 0.45
CA TYR A 224 -1.26 6.62 0.96
C TYR A 224 0.06 7.08 1.60
N VAL A 225 0.20 6.82 2.90
CA VAL A 225 1.39 7.19 3.67
C VAL A 225 2.24 5.96 3.93
N MET A 226 3.42 5.89 3.30
CA MET A 226 4.47 4.93 3.63
C MET A 226 5.48 5.61 4.55
N THR A 227 5.61 5.11 5.77
CA THR A 227 6.46 5.73 6.78
C THR A 227 7.11 4.68 7.69
N ILE A 228 8.20 5.08 8.33
CA ILE A 228 8.91 4.28 9.32
C ILE A 228 8.68 4.94 10.68
N ASP A 229 8.39 4.12 11.68
CA ASP A 229 8.24 4.58 13.05
C ASP A 229 9.58 5.21 13.56
N PRO A 230 9.60 6.49 13.96
CA PRO A 230 10.82 7.15 14.42
C PRO A 230 11.40 6.50 15.67
N ASP A 231 10.55 5.92 16.54
CA ASP A 231 11.02 5.22 17.74
C ASP A 231 11.69 3.90 17.39
N VAL A 232 11.20 3.17 16.37
CA VAL A 232 11.87 1.98 15.84
C VAL A 232 13.25 2.34 15.30
N THR A 233 13.34 3.40 14.50
CA THR A 233 14.62 3.88 13.93
C THR A 233 15.61 4.25 15.04
N LYS A 234 15.15 4.99 16.06
CA LYS A 234 15.96 5.40 17.20
C LYS A 234 16.47 4.20 18.01
N GLN A 235 15.61 3.20 18.25
CA GLN A 235 15.99 1.98 18.95
C GLN A 235 16.98 1.15 18.15
N PHE A 236 16.75 0.99 16.84
CA PHE A 236 17.64 0.26 15.94
C PHE A 236 19.04 0.88 15.92
N GLU A 237 19.15 2.20 15.75
CA GLU A 237 20.44 2.90 15.74
C GLU A 237 21.15 2.85 17.10
N LYS A 238 20.40 2.83 18.21
CA LYS A 238 20.97 2.59 19.54
C LYS A 238 21.56 1.18 19.62
N GLU A 239 20.83 0.17 19.17
CA GLU A 239 21.27 -1.22 19.27
C GLU A 239 22.46 -1.53 18.36
N LYS A 240 22.46 -1.00 17.14
CA LYS A 240 23.60 -1.06 16.23
C LYS A 240 24.89 -0.51 16.86
N ARG A 241 24.80 0.55 17.68
CA ARG A 241 25.95 1.07 18.44
C ARG A 241 26.38 0.12 19.56
N ASN A 242 25.45 -0.58 20.22
CA ASN A 242 25.76 -1.55 21.27
C ASN A 242 26.52 -2.75 20.71
N VAL A 243 26.02 -3.34 19.62
CA VAL A 243 26.68 -4.45 18.89
C VAL A 243 28.13 -4.06 18.53
N ARG A 244 28.32 -2.87 17.94
CA ARG A 244 29.65 -2.37 17.59
C ARG A 244 30.58 -2.15 18.79
N LYS A 245 30.05 -1.79 19.96
CA LYS A 245 30.83 -1.61 21.18
C LYS A 245 31.21 -2.95 21.79
N GLY A 246 30.29 -3.93 21.82
CA GLY A 246 30.56 -5.30 22.27
C GLY A 246 31.72 -5.93 21.51
N ARG A 247 31.79 -5.70 20.18
CA ARG A 247 32.90 -6.13 19.32
C ARG A 247 34.27 -5.57 19.73
N LYS A 248 34.33 -4.33 20.25
CA LYS A 248 35.59 -3.73 20.71
C LYS A 248 36.04 -4.25 22.08
N GLY A 249 35.11 -4.75 22.90
CA GLY A 249 35.39 -5.33 24.22
C GLY A 249 35.87 -6.78 24.17
N ALA A 250 35.49 -7.54 23.13
CA ALA A 250 35.84 -8.95 22.97
C ALA A 250 37.25 -9.21 22.39
N ALA A 251 38.03 -8.16 22.09
CA ALA A 251 39.39 -8.26 21.55
C ALA A 251 40.48 -8.54 22.62
N TRP A 252 40.07 -8.94 23.82
CA TRP A 252 40.96 -9.30 24.92
C TRP A 252 40.52 -10.63 25.55
N PHE A 253 40.79 -11.74 24.88
CA PHE A 253 41.05 -13.06 25.47
C PHE A 253 41.80 -13.92 24.46
#